data_AF-A0A9P0GDM6-F1
#
_entry.id   AF-A0A9P0GDM6-F1
#
_cell.length_a   1.000
_cell.length_b   1.000
_cell.length_c   1.000
_cell.angle_alpha   90.00
_cell.angle_beta   90.00
_cell.angle_gamma   90.00
#
_symmetry.space_group_name_H-M   'P 1'
#
loop_
_entity.id
_entity.type
_entity.pdbx_description
1 polymer ?
#
loop_
_entity_poly.entity_id
_entity_poly.type
_entity_poly.pdbx_seq_one_letter_code
_entity_poly.pdbx_strand_id
1 'polypeptide(L)'
;MLLRTQTILRRFLSLAESAPKGNVQLPNILPRMCDTKSFKRKYDGRSKKRQWEERRSDKGEGIRGVVDDPKKTKIEETSESIADKDKIKRRKFCFLLGYSGNDYFGMQRNPNTKTIEEDFLNALYKVNLIDESGYNQVQNMQFQRACRTDKGVSAARQIVSLKLKENIDLEQINAELPEVIRVFGYKRVTKGFNSKTQCDARTYIYLIPTVAFAPHDKEVTQNDFRLDNETFEKVNKLLQNYLGTKNFHNYTSKKKHNDPSANRYMKSFVMETPFVKNGVEFAILKVHGQSFMLHQIRKMVGGLLAVVRGLTTEDVIQNSFKPEKITIPRAPGLGLMLEYVHYDRYNFRYGSDGVHEKLTWDEYEDQIQAFKEKYIFPTIIDKEIQEEAMIYWLKNKLARHAYDLDEENESDLESGGEDDDDDDEKVRCEKNNDDEECKSNENKVENVKI
;
A
#
# COMPACT_ATOMS: atom_id res chain seq x y z
N MET A 1 -9.84 -24.08 -13.53
CA MET A 1 -9.28 -22.99 -12.71
C MET A 1 -10.06 -22.87 -11.39
N LEU A 2 -10.20 -24.00 -10.66
CA LEU A 2 -10.95 -24.10 -9.38
C LEU A 2 -10.48 -25.27 -8.49
N LEU A 3 -9.30 -25.85 -8.76
CA LEU A 3 -8.79 -27.05 -8.07
C LEU A 3 -7.30 -26.97 -7.69
N ARG A 4 -6.73 -25.76 -7.55
CA ARG A 4 -5.32 -25.58 -7.12
C ARG A 4 -5.14 -24.68 -5.90
N THR A 5 -6.22 -24.31 -5.21
CA THR A 5 -6.19 -23.58 -3.93
C THR A 5 -6.27 -24.50 -2.71
N GLN A 6 -6.35 -25.83 -2.87
CA GLN A 6 -6.39 -26.80 -1.76
C GLN A 6 -5.01 -27.29 -1.27
N THR A 7 -3.90 -26.79 -1.84
CA THR A 7 -2.54 -27.21 -1.42
C THR A 7 -2.00 -26.44 -0.20
N ILE A 8 -2.69 -25.38 0.23
CA ILE A 8 -2.23 -24.44 1.27
C ILE A 8 -2.21 -25.03 2.70
N LEU A 9 -2.86 -26.17 2.95
CA LEU A 9 -2.94 -26.78 4.30
C LEU A 9 -2.09 -28.05 4.50
N ARG A 10 -1.50 -28.63 3.45
CA ARG A 10 -0.82 -29.94 3.58
C ARG A 10 0.63 -29.87 4.10
N ARG A 11 1.27 -28.71 4.10
CA ARG A 11 2.61 -28.53 4.70
C ARG A 11 2.59 -28.16 6.18
N PHE A 12 1.42 -27.83 6.74
CA PHE A 12 1.25 -27.50 8.16
C PHE A 12 0.86 -28.69 9.05
N LEU A 13 0.49 -29.85 8.50
CA LEU A 13 0.00 -31.02 9.24
C LEU A 13 0.66 -32.32 8.75
N SER A 14 1.90 -32.57 9.16
CA SER A 14 2.61 -33.83 8.89
C SER A 14 3.13 -34.48 10.18
N LEU A 15 2.30 -34.53 11.22
CA LEU A 15 2.48 -35.39 12.40
C LEU A 15 1.10 -35.68 13.04
N ALA A 16 0.31 -36.55 12.42
CA ALA A 16 -0.80 -37.27 13.06
C ALA A 16 -1.30 -38.37 12.10
N GLU A 17 -0.95 -39.61 12.37
CA GLU A 17 -1.45 -40.79 11.66
C GLU A 17 -2.76 -41.33 12.25
N SER A 18 -3.55 -41.95 11.34
CA SER A 18 -4.40 -43.15 11.51
C SER A 18 -5.95 -43.04 11.66
N ALA A 19 -6.60 -43.47 10.55
CA ALA A 19 -7.89 -44.20 10.39
C ALA A 19 -9.26 -43.47 10.53
N PRO A 20 -10.37 -44.02 9.95
CA PRO A 20 -10.56 -44.62 8.62
C PRO A 20 -11.68 -43.92 7.79
N LYS A 21 -11.69 -44.20 6.47
CA LYS A 21 -12.57 -43.57 5.45
C LYS A 21 -13.97 -44.17 5.41
N GLY A 22 -15.00 -43.34 5.58
CA GLY A 22 -16.40 -43.64 5.29
C GLY A 22 -16.86 -42.98 3.98
N ASN A 23 -17.49 -43.78 3.11
CA ASN A 23 -17.90 -43.44 1.75
C ASN A 23 -19.34 -42.88 1.78
N VAL A 24 -19.56 -41.62 1.40
CA VAL A 24 -20.92 -41.07 1.18
C VAL A 24 -20.94 -40.24 -0.11
N GLN A 25 -21.85 -40.63 -0.99
CA GLN A 25 -22.02 -40.11 -2.35
C GLN A 25 -23.09 -39.00 -2.33
N LEU A 26 -22.74 -37.79 -2.79
CA LEU A 26 -23.67 -36.66 -2.88
C LEU A 26 -24.29 -36.56 -4.30
N PRO A 27 -25.59 -36.25 -4.42
CA PRO A 27 -26.29 -36.21 -5.71
C PRO A 27 -26.06 -34.90 -6.48
N ASN A 28 -25.93 -35.05 -7.80
CA ASN A 28 -25.84 -33.99 -8.81
C ASN A 28 -27.21 -33.34 -9.06
N ILE A 29 -27.35 -32.05 -8.78
CA ILE A 29 -28.51 -31.25 -9.24
C ILE A 29 -27.99 -29.92 -9.79
N LEU A 30 -27.94 -29.81 -11.12
CA LEU A 30 -27.80 -28.54 -11.85
C LEU A 30 -29.16 -28.21 -12.48
N PRO A 31 -29.72 -26.99 -12.27
CA PRO A 31 -30.87 -26.55 -13.04
C PRO A 31 -30.45 -25.97 -14.41
N ARG A 32 -31.27 -26.30 -15.41
CA ARG A 32 -31.18 -25.91 -16.82
C ARG A 32 -31.24 -24.40 -17.01
N MET A 33 -30.36 -23.86 -17.85
CA MET A 33 -30.46 -22.50 -18.40
C MET A 33 -31.54 -22.46 -19.49
N CYS A 34 -32.48 -21.53 -19.36
CA CYS A 34 -33.44 -21.17 -20.41
C CYS A 34 -32.88 -20.09 -21.33
N ASP A 35 -33.16 -20.25 -22.62
CA ASP A 35 -32.81 -19.37 -23.73
C ASP A 35 -33.32 -17.94 -23.55
N THR A 36 -32.43 -16.95 -23.76
CA THR A 36 -32.86 -15.58 -24.11
C THR A 36 -32.09 -15.06 -25.32
N LYS A 37 -32.88 -14.54 -26.26
CA LYS A 37 -32.52 -14.14 -27.63
C LYS A 37 -31.45 -13.04 -27.67
N SER A 38 -30.53 -13.20 -28.62
CA SER A 38 -29.46 -12.25 -28.93
C SER A 38 -30.00 -10.90 -29.44
N PHE A 39 -29.69 -9.81 -28.74
CA PHE A 39 -29.74 -8.45 -29.31
C PHE A 39 -28.32 -8.00 -29.66
N LYS A 40 -27.96 -8.09 -30.95
CA LYS A 40 -26.74 -7.47 -31.50
C LYS A 40 -26.97 -5.96 -31.60
N ARG A 41 -26.35 -5.17 -30.72
CA ARG A 41 -26.18 -3.72 -30.98
C ARG A 41 -24.98 -3.51 -31.91
N LYS A 42 -25.26 -3.00 -33.12
CA LYS A 42 -24.27 -2.48 -34.06
C LYS A 42 -23.52 -1.32 -33.39
N TYR A 43 -22.19 -1.44 -33.33
CA TYR A 43 -21.31 -0.36 -32.91
C TYR A 43 -21.13 0.61 -34.08
N ASP A 44 -21.79 1.76 -33.99
CA ASP A 44 -21.59 2.93 -34.84
C ASP A 44 -20.37 3.70 -34.28
N GLY A 45 -19.30 3.72 -35.06
CA GLY A 45 -18.13 4.56 -34.82
C GLY A 45 -18.31 5.93 -35.48
N ARG A 46 -19.00 6.86 -34.83
CA ARG A 46 -18.91 8.31 -35.11
C ARG A 46 -19.59 9.15 -34.01
N SER A 47 -18.88 9.41 -32.91
CA SER A 47 -19.11 10.66 -32.16
C SER A 47 -17.97 10.97 -31.20
N LYS A 48 -17.66 12.26 -31.07
CA LYS A 48 -16.62 12.90 -30.21
C LYS A 48 -15.21 13.02 -30.81
N LYS A 49 -15.15 13.61 -31.99
CA LYS A 49 -14.03 14.49 -32.41
C LYS A 49 -14.61 15.90 -32.58
N ARG A 50 -14.75 16.64 -31.48
CA ARG A 50 -15.01 18.11 -31.40
C ARG A 50 -15.23 18.50 -29.94
N GLN A 51 -14.14 18.89 -29.27
CA GLN A 51 -14.15 19.75 -28.07
C GLN A 51 -12.69 20.03 -27.66
N TRP A 52 -11.89 20.61 -28.55
CA TRP A 52 -10.57 21.16 -28.22
C TRP A 52 -10.19 22.38 -29.10
N GLU A 53 -11.16 23.02 -29.77
CA GLU A 53 -10.93 24.20 -30.63
C GLU A 53 -11.70 25.47 -30.22
N GLU A 54 -12.47 25.48 -29.13
CA GLU A 54 -13.29 26.65 -28.72
C GLU A 54 -12.74 27.41 -27.50
N ARG A 55 -11.41 27.50 -27.34
CA ARG A 55 -10.80 28.33 -26.26
C ARG A 55 -9.68 29.26 -26.72
N ARG A 56 -9.69 29.69 -27.98
CA ARG A 56 -8.86 30.82 -28.46
C ARG A 56 -9.60 31.67 -29.48
N SER A 57 -10.71 32.28 -29.07
CA SER A 57 -11.30 33.42 -29.77
C SER A 57 -11.53 34.53 -28.76
N ASP A 58 -10.45 35.18 -28.36
CA ASP A 58 -10.50 36.48 -27.70
C ASP A 58 -9.17 37.19 -27.96
N LYS A 59 -9.16 38.02 -29.01
CA LYS A 59 -8.34 39.23 -29.13
C LYS A 59 -8.86 40.03 -30.32
N GLY A 60 -9.36 41.22 -30.00
CA GLY A 60 -10.11 42.10 -30.88
C GLY A 60 -9.32 42.71 -32.03
N GLU A 61 -10.12 43.33 -32.90
CA GLU A 61 -9.78 44.03 -34.13
C GLU A 61 -8.92 45.28 -33.88
N GLY A 62 -8.06 45.62 -34.85
CA GLY A 62 -7.32 46.89 -34.85
C GLY A 62 -6.34 47.09 -36.00
N ILE A 63 -6.87 47.55 -37.13
CA ILE A 63 -6.29 48.53 -38.09
C ILE A 63 -5.07 48.14 -38.96
N ARG A 64 -5.27 48.27 -40.28
CA ARG A 64 -4.30 48.16 -41.37
C ARG A 64 -3.30 49.33 -41.37
N GLY A 65 -2.03 49.03 -41.62
CA GLY A 65 -1.01 50.01 -42.02
C GLY A 65 0.04 49.32 -42.89
N VAL A 66 0.12 49.77 -44.15
CA VAL A 66 1.08 49.35 -45.19
C VAL A 66 2.36 50.18 -45.02
N VAL A 67 3.53 49.55 -44.92
CA VAL A 67 4.84 50.16 -45.25
C VAL A 67 5.80 49.07 -45.78
N ASP A 68 6.45 49.38 -46.90
CA ASP A 68 7.35 48.54 -47.70
C ASP A 68 8.81 48.39 -47.15
N ASP A 69 9.39 47.21 -47.43
CA ASP A 69 10.83 46.81 -47.63
C ASP A 69 11.90 47.07 -46.52
N PRO A 70 13.10 46.41 -46.51
CA PRO A 70 13.66 45.44 -47.47
C PRO A 70 14.26 44.13 -46.90
N LYS A 71 14.48 43.17 -47.82
CA LYS A 71 15.34 41.97 -47.72
C LYS A 71 16.66 42.21 -46.95
N LYS A 72 17.04 41.28 -46.07
CA LYS A 72 18.46 40.97 -45.79
C LYS A 72 18.68 39.53 -45.27
N THR A 73 19.36 38.77 -46.13
CA THR A 73 20.41 37.77 -45.85
C THR A 73 20.18 36.61 -44.88
N LYS A 74 20.10 35.40 -45.46
CA LYS A 74 20.53 34.15 -44.82
C LYS A 74 21.99 34.30 -44.36
N ILE A 75 22.23 34.15 -43.07
CA ILE A 75 23.55 33.83 -42.53
C ILE A 75 23.49 32.34 -42.20
N GLU A 76 24.26 31.56 -42.96
CA GLU A 76 24.61 30.18 -42.64
C GLU A 76 25.60 30.23 -41.48
N GLU A 77 25.10 30.09 -40.26
CA GLU A 77 25.95 29.71 -39.13
C GLU A 77 26.07 28.18 -39.13
N THR A 78 27.24 27.72 -39.57
CA THR A 78 27.77 26.39 -39.33
C THR A 78 27.85 26.14 -37.82
N SER A 79 26.74 25.74 -37.22
CA SER A 79 26.77 24.98 -35.98
C SER A 79 27.00 23.53 -36.37
N GLU A 80 28.28 23.14 -36.33
CA GLU A 80 28.70 21.76 -36.34
C GLU A 80 27.80 20.97 -35.37
N SER A 81 27.04 20.06 -35.95
CA SER A 81 26.13 19.18 -35.24
C SER A 81 26.93 18.42 -34.19
N ILE A 82 26.74 18.78 -32.92
CA ILE A 82 27.09 17.91 -31.80
C ILE A 82 26.38 16.59 -32.07
N ALA A 83 27.21 15.58 -32.30
CA ALA A 83 26.86 14.23 -32.70
C ALA A 83 25.58 13.71 -32.03
N ASP A 84 24.81 13.03 -32.86
CA ASP A 84 23.70 12.14 -32.54
C ASP A 84 24.10 11.24 -31.35
N LYS A 85 23.78 11.67 -30.11
CA LYS A 85 23.84 10.80 -28.95
C LYS A 85 22.80 9.72 -29.20
N ASP A 86 23.25 8.52 -29.57
CA ASP A 86 22.44 7.31 -29.72
C ASP A 86 21.26 7.35 -28.76
N LYS A 87 20.06 7.65 -29.27
CA LYS A 87 18.85 7.72 -28.44
C LYS A 87 18.55 6.33 -27.94
N ILE A 88 19.07 5.99 -26.75
CA ILE A 88 18.86 4.70 -26.10
C ILE A 88 17.35 4.45 -26.02
N LYS A 89 16.92 3.40 -26.72
CA LYS A 89 15.51 3.11 -26.92
C LYS A 89 14.91 2.55 -25.62
N ARG A 90 14.15 3.39 -24.89
CA ARG A 90 13.48 2.99 -23.64
C ARG A 90 12.13 2.29 -23.88
N ARG A 91 11.78 1.34 -23.01
CA ARG A 91 10.50 0.61 -22.97
C ARG A 91 9.83 0.73 -21.60
N LYS A 92 8.52 0.59 -21.58
CA LYS A 92 7.75 0.57 -20.32
C LYS A 92 7.73 -0.86 -19.77
N PHE A 93 8.12 -0.98 -18.51
CA PHE A 93 8.12 -2.23 -17.77
C PHE A 93 7.27 -2.11 -16.50
N CYS A 94 6.84 -3.26 -16.03
CA CYS A 94 6.18 -3.49 -14.76
C CYS A 94 7.07 -4.43 -13.94
N PHE A 95 7.38 -4.10 -12.70
CA PHE A 95 8.21 -4.91 -11.81
C PHE A 95 7.38 -5.40 -10.62
N LEU A 96 7.66 -6.63 -10.21
CA LEU A 96 7.12 -7.27 -9.02
C LEU A 96 8.16 -7.26 -7.91
N LEU A 97 7.80 -6.63 -6.79
CA LEU A 97 8.65 -6.48 -5.61
C LEU A 97 8.00 -7.12 -4.39
N GLY A 98 8.81 -7.73 -3.54
CA GLY A 98 8.51 -8.05 -2.14
C GLY A 98 9.42 -7.28 -1.21
N TYR A 99 8.92 -6.87 -0.05
CA TYR A 99 9.71 -6.24 1.00
C TYR A 99 9.12 -6.43 2.39
N SER A 100 10.00 -6.53 3.38
CA SER A 100 9.66 -6.25 4.78
C SER A 100 9.67 -4.74 4.99
N GLY A 101 8.58 -4.19 5.51
CA GLY A 101 8.44 -2.76 5.78
C GLY A 101 9.14 -2.31 7.06
N ASN A 102 9.72 -3.24 7.82
CA ASN A 102 10.39 -2.94 9.07
C ASN A 102 11.59 -2.00 8.86
N ASP A 103 11.74 -1.00 9.72
CA ASP A 103 12.76 0.07 9.62
C ASP A 103 12.69 0.93 8.34
N TYR A 104 11.57 0.88 7.62
CA TYR A 104 11.28 1.76 6.47
C TYR A 104 10.13 2.71 6.78
N PHE A 105 10.29 3.96 6.34
CA PHE A 105 9.27 5.01 6.44
C PHE A 105 8.25 4.96 5.29
N GLY A 106 7.92 3.73 4.87
CA GLY A 106 6.95 3.43 3.82
C GLY A 106 7.56 3.27 2.43
N MET A 107 6.66 3.14 1.44
CA MET A 107 7.05 2.88 0.05
C MET A 107 7.67 4.09 -0.63
N GLN A 108 7.02 5.25 -0.54
CA GLN A 108 7.33 6.40 -1.39
C GLN A 108 8.52 7.19 -0.84
N ARG A 109 9.45 7.57 -1.73
CA ARG A 109 10.57 8.46 -1.43
C ARG A 109 10.10 9.76 -0.77
N ASN A 110 10.63 10.05 0.41
CA ASN A 110 10.55 11.33 1.10
C ASN A 110 11.98 11.78 1.49
N PRO A 111 12.29 13.09 1.49
CA PRO A 111 13.61 13.60 1.82
C PRO A 111 14.11 13.10 3.19
N ASN A 112 15.39 12.74 3.28
CA ASN A 112 16.07 12.33 4.52
C ASN A 112 15.45 11.11 5.25
N THR A 113 14.71 10.26 4.53
CA THR A 113 14.08 9.06 5.13
C THR A 113 14.42 7.82 4.33
N LYS A 114 14.62 6.71 5.03
CA LYS A 114 14.82 5.39 4.40
C LYS A 114 13.48 4.87 3.90
N THR A 115 13.36 4.65 2.59
CA THR A 115 12.12 4.19 1.94
C THR A 115 12.41 3.09 0.93
N ILE A 116 11.41 2.25 0.64
CA ILE A 116 11.59 1.14 -0.31
C ILE A 116 11.92 1.67 -1.71
N GLU A 117 11.28 2.76 -2.13
CA GLU A 117 11.53 3.38 -3.42
C GLU A 117 12.95 3.95 -3.51
N GLU A 118 13.51 4.48 -2.44
CA GLU A 118 14.91 4.95 -2.40
C GLU A 118 15.89 3.82 -2.71
N ASP A 119 15.78 2.70 -1.98
CA ASP A 119 16.66 1.54 -2.18
C ASP A 119 16.49 0.95 -3.59
N PHE A 120 15.25 0.87 -4.08
CA PHE A 120 14.97 0.40 -5.44
C PHE A 120 15.58 1.31 -6.52
N LEU A 121 15.43 2.63 -6.41
CA LEU A 121 15.99 3.57 -7.37
C LEU A 121 17.52 3.59 -7.30
N ASN A 122 18.10 3.50 -6.11
CA ASN A 122 19.54 3.39 -5.91
C ASN A 122 20.11 2.14 -6.58
N ALA A 123 19.46 0.98 -6.40
CA ALA A 123 19.87 -0.25 -7.06
C ALA A 123 19.84 -0.09 -8.59
N LEU A 124 18.77 0.46 -9.16
CA LEU A 124 18.67 0.73 -10.59
C LEU A 124 19.73 1.71 -11.11
N TYR A 125 20.09 2.71 -10.31
CA TYR A 125 21.11 3.70 -10.67
C TYR A 125 22.50 3.07 -10.70
N LYS A 126 22.87 2.30 -9.67
CA LYS A 126 24.17 1.61 -9.58
C LYS A 126 24.41 0.62 -10.72
N VAL A 127 23.37 -0.11 -11.15
CA VAL A 127 23.46 -1.02 -12.31
C VAL A 127 23.29 -0.30 -13.67
N ASN A 128 23.34 1.03 -13.68
CA ASN A 128 23.24 1.89 -14.86
C ASN A 128 21.94 1.70 -15.68
N LEU A 129 20.85 1.22 -15.07
CA LEU A 129 19.54 1.13 -15.75
C LEU A 129 18.84 2.48 -15.86
N ILE A 130 19.19 3.41 -14.98
CA ILE A 130 18.70 4.79 -14.96
C ILE A 130 19.87 5.77 -14.90
N ASP A 131 19.67 6.96 -15.43
CA ASP A 131 20.62 8.06 -15.35
C ASP A 131 20.36 8.93 -14.11
N GLU A 132 21.29 9.83 -13.80
CA GLU A 132 21.17 10.78 -12.68
C GLU A 132 19.87 11.61 -12.77
N SER A 133 19.48 11.99 -13.99
CA SER A 133 18.22 12.69 -14.24
C SER A 133 16.99 11.86 -13.84
N GLY A 134 16.97 10.57 -14.18
CA GLY A 134 15.91 9.64 -13.78
C GLY A 134 15.92 9.33 -12.28
N TYR A 135 17.10 9.24 -11.67
CA TYR A 135 17.27 9.01 -10.24
C TYR A 135 16.77 10.19 -9.40
N ASN A 136 17.14 11.43 -9.77
CA ASN A 136 16.71 12.64 -9.07
C ASN A 136 15.23 12.98 -9.35
N GLN A 137 14.78 12.79 -10.59
CA GLN A 137 13.41 13.11 -11.02
C GLN A 137 12.73 11.89 -11.66
N VAL A 138 12.12 11.05 -10.82
CA VAL A 138 11.50 9.76 -11.21
C VAL A 138 10.39 9.89 -12.28
N GLN A 139 9.81 11.08 -12.42
CA GLN A 139 8.82 11.43 -13.44
C GLN A 139 9.41 11.35 -14.86
N ASN A 140 10.73 11.58 -15.02
CA ASN A 140 11.42 11.48 -16.31
C ASN A 140 11.38 10.04 -16.86
N MET A 141 11.24 9.06 -15.97
CA MET A 141 11.07 7.64 -16.32
C MET A 141 9.62 7.19 -16.19
N GLN A 142 8.69 8.10 -15.91
CA GLN A 142 7.29 7.78 -15.64
C GLN A 142 7.13 6.72 -14.55
N PHE A 143 7.94 6.79 -13.49
CA PHE A 143 7.85 5.87 -12.36
C PHE A 143 6.49 6.00 -11.67
N GLN A 144 5.84 4.88 -11.41
CA GLN A 144 4.57 4.78 -10.71
C GLN A 144 4.58 3.53 -9.82
N ARG A 145 3.86 3.59 -8.71
CA ARG A 145 3.67 2.50 -7.75
C ARG A 145 2.19 2.19 -7.58
N ALA A 146 1.82 0.92 -7.51
CA ALA A 146 0.44 0.49 -7.42
C ALA A 146 -0.19 0.86 -6.08
N CYS A 147 0.60 0.74 -5.01
CA CYS A 147 0.21 1.00 -3.63
C CYS A 147 1.27 1.87 -2.95
N ARG A 148 0.83 2.85 -2.15
CA ARG A 148 1.68 3.56 -1.19
C ARG A 148 1.44 2.89 0.16
N THR A 149 2.39 2.09 0.62
CA THR A 149 2.33 1.48 1.95
C THR A 149 2.87 2.48 2.97
N ASP A 150 2.22 2.54 4.14
CA ASP A 150 2.59 3.41 5.26
C ASP A 150 3.91 2.91 5.92
N LYS A 151 4.46 3.69 6.88
CA LYS A 151 5.61 3.30 7.71
C LYS A 151 5.40 1.90 8.32
N GLY A 152 6.41 1.04 8.24
CA GLY A 152 6.35 -0.33 8.80
C GLY A 152 5.55 -1.35 7.97
N VAL A 153 4.72 -0.93 7.02
CA VAL A 153 3.82 -1.83 6.27
C VAL A 153 4.58 -2.61 5.20
N SER A 154 4.50 -3.94 5.26
CA SER A 154 5.19 -4.87 4.36
C SER A 154 4.40 -5.12 3.05
N ALA A 155 5.05 -5.71 2.04
CA ALA A 155 4.38 -6.16 0.82
C ALA A 155 5.00 -7.45 0.27
N ALA A 156 4.17 -8.41 -0.11
CA ALA A 156 4.60 -9.61 -0.83
C ALA A 156 4.65 -9.39 -2.35
N ARG A 157 3.73 -8.57 -2.89
CA ARG A 157 3.56 -8.36 -4.34
C ARG A 157 3.27 -6.90 -4.68
N GLN A 158 4.16 -6.00 -4.28
CA GLN A 158 4.12 -4.62 -4.74
C GLN A 158 4.42 -4.55 -6.25
N ILE A 159 3.72 -3.67 -6.95
CA ILE A 159 3.89 -3.49 -8.38
C ILE A 159 4.29 -2.05 -8.69
N VAL A 160 5.42 -1.88 -9.38
CA VAL A 160 5.87 -0.57 -9.88
C VAL A 160 5.99 -0.61 -11.40
N SER A 161 5.90 0.56 -12.04
CA SER A 161 6.08 0.67 -13.49
C SER A 161 6.88 1.90 -13.85
N LEU A 162 7.81 1.73 -14.79
CA LEU A 162 8.75 2.77 -15.20
C LEU A 162 9.31 2.48 -16.60
N LYS A 163 9.95 3.47 -17.21
CA LYS A 163 10.61 3.36 -18.51
C LYS A 163 12.11 3.16 -18.33
N LEU A 164 12.63 2.05 -18.85
CA LEU A 164 14.04 1.68 -18.76
C LEU A 164 14.60 1.31 -20.14
N LYS A 165 15.92 1.22 -20.23
CA LYS A 165 16.60 0.53 -21.34
C LYS A 165 16.24 -0.97 -21.35
N GLU A 166 16.38 -1.61 -22.51
CA GLU A 166 16.23 -3.07 -22.63
C GLU A 166 17.44 -3.79 -21.99
N ASN A 167 17.40 -5.12 -21.87
CA ASN A 167 18.40 -5.97 -21.19
C ASN A 167 18.49 -5.72 -19.68
N ILE A 168 17.39 -5.98 -18.97
CA ILE A 168 17.32 -5.87 -17.51
C ILE A 168 17.83 -7.17 -16.90
N ASP A 169 18.87 -7.08 -16.07
CA ASP A 169 19.40 -8.18 -15.28
C ASP A 169 18.88 -8.08 -13.84
N LEU A 170 18.02 -9.03 -13.45
CA LEU A 170 17.43 -9.06 -12.11
C LEU A 170 18.44 -9.45 -11.02
N GLU A 171 19.48 -10.22 -11.35
CA GLU A 171 20.49 -10.64 -10.38
C GLU A 171 21.33 -9.43 -9.96
N GLN A 172 21.75 -8.61 -10.92
CA GLN A 172 22.47 -7.36 -10.65
C GLN A 172 21.63 -6.38 -9.82
N ILE A 173 20.34 -6.19 -10.15
CA ILE A 173 19.47 -5.32 -9.35
C ILE A 173 19.37 -5.83 -7.92
N ASN A 174 19.13 -7.13 -7.75
CA ASN A 174 18.97 -7.72 -6.43
C ASN A 174 20.26 -7.80 -5.61
N ALA A 175 21.44 -7.80 -6.25
CA ALA A 175 22.73 -7.72 -5.58
C ALA A 175 22.97 -6.35 -4.93
N GLU A 176 22.35 -5.29 -5.46
CA GLU A 176 22.41 -3.93 -4.91
C GLU A 176 21.29 -3.62 -3.90
N LEU A 177 20.35 -4.55 -3.71
CA LEU A 177 19.26 -4.43 -2.75
C LEU A 177 19.59 -5.15 -1.44
N PRO A 178 19.14 -4.62 -0.30
CA PRO A 178 19.20 -5.36 0.96
C PRO A 178 18.31 -6.61 0.88
N GLU A 179 18.64 -7.67 1.64
CA GLU A 179 17.91 -8.94 1.57
C GLU A 179 16.41 -8.83 1.85
N VAL A 180 16.02 -7.83 2.66
CA VAL A 180 14.63 -7.53 3.02
C VAL A 180 13.84 -6.86 1.89
N ILE A 181 14.44 -6.60 0.73
CA ILE A 181 13.78 -6.15 -0.51
C ILE A 181 14.19 -7.10 -1.64
N ARG A 182 13.22 -7.56 -2.43
CA ARG A 182 13.46 -8.47 -3.53
C ARG A 182 12.64 -8.08 -4.75
N VAL A 183 13.28 -8.03 -5.91
CA VAL A 183 12.61 -7.97 -7.20
C VAL A 183 12.50 -9.39 -7.73
N PHE A 184 11.28 -9.92 -7.75
CA PHE A 184 11.03 -11.30 -8.21
C PHE A 184 11.04 -11.40 -9.73
N GLY A 185 10.47 -10.40 -10.41
CA GLY A 185 10.28 -10.44 -11.85
C GLY A 185 9.92 -9.10 -12.45
N TYR A 186 9.97 -9.02 -13.78
CA TYR A 186 9.44 -7.88 -14.53
C TYR A 186 8.78 -8.36 -15.83
N LYS A 187 7.84 -7.55 -16.34
CA LYS A 187 7.15 -7.78 -17.62
C LYS A 187 7.13 -6.52 -18.46
N ARG A 188 7.26 -6.67 -19.78
CA ARG A 188 7.08 -5.56 -20.72
C ARG A 188 5.59 -5.26 -20.86
N VAL A 189 5.26 -3.97 -20.81
CA VAL A 189 3.86 -3.49 -20.84
C VAL A 189 3.67 -2.42 -21.90
N THR A 190 2.41 -2.04 -22.12
CA THR A 190 2.06 -1.00 -23.09
C THR A 190 2.73 0.33 -22.73
N LYS A 191 3.02 1.17 -23.72
CA LYS A 191 3.68 2.49 -23.51
C LYS A 191 2.93 3.37 -22.50
N GLY A 192 1.61 3.27 -22.47
CA GLY A 192 0.73 4.02 -21.57
C GLY A 192 0.46 3.35 -20.23
N PHE A 193 1.10 2.20 -19.94
CA PHE A 193 0.81 1.48 -18.71
C PHE A 193 1.14 2.31 -17.46
N ASN A 194 0.21 2.32 -16.52
CA ASN A 194 0.41 2.91 -15.20
C ASN A 194 -0.08 1.94 -14.12
N SER A 195 0.86 1.43 -13.33
CA SER A 195 0.60 0.45 -12.27
C SER A 195 -0.43 0.93 -11.24
N LYS A 196 -0.54 2.23 -10.97
CA LYS A 196 -1.51 2.78 -10.02
C LYS A 196 -2.93 2.80 -10.60
N THR A 197 -3.09 3.39 -11.77
CA THR A 197 -4.42 3.73 -12.32
C THR A 197 -5.08 2.57 -13.06
N GLN A 198 -4.30 1.59 -13.53
CA GLN A 198 -4.83 0.38 -14.18
C GLN A 198 -4.95 -0.81 -13.23
N CYS A 199 -4.64 -0.63 -11.94
CA CYS A 199 -4.90 -1.64 -10.92
C CYS A 199 -6.39 -1.65 -10.54
N ASP A 200 -7.00 -2.83 -10.63
CA ASP A 200 -8.43 -3.05 -10.44
C ASP A 200 -8.79 -3.26 -8.96
N ALA A 201 -7.91 -3.89 -8.20
CA ALA A 201 -8.14 -4.21 -6.80
C ALA A 201 -6.83 -4.51 -6.07
N ARG A 202 -6.89 -4.51 -4.75
CA ARG A 202 -5.79 -4.92 -3.87
C ARG A 202 -6.31 -5.94 -2.87
N THR A 203 -5.47 -6.91 -2.55
CA THR A 203 -5.66 -7.80 -1.40
C THR A 203 -4.61 -7.47 -0.37
N TYR A 204 -5.07 -7.19 0.85
CA TYR A 204 -4.24 -7.03 2.02
C TYR A 204 -4.54 -8.16 2.99
N ILE A 205 -3.54 -8.50 3.79
CA ILE A 205 -3.72 -9.28 5.00
C ILE A 205 -3.35 -8.43 6.21
N TYR A 206 -3.96 -8.75 7.33
CA TYR A 206 -3.61 -8.23 8.63
C TYR A 206 -3.37 -9.42 9.57
N LEU A 207 -2.10 -9.67 9.89
CA LEU A 207 -1.70 -10.71 10.84
C LEU A 207 -1.87 -10.16 12.25
N ILE A 208 -2.63 -10.87 13.09
CA ILE A 208 -3.05 -10.38 14.40
C ILE A 208 -2.97 -11.50 15.45
N PRO A 209 -2.42 -11.25 16.65
CA PRO A 209 -2.49 -12.21 17.74
C PRO A 209 -3.95 -12.37 18.20
N THR A 210 -4.43 -13.60 18.36
CA THR A 210 -5.87 -13.86 18.58
C THR A 210 -6.38 -13.34 19.92
N VAL A 211 -5.49 -13.12 20.89
CA VAL A 211 -5.77 -12.40 22.15
C VAL A 211 -6.42 -11.03 21.92
N ALA A 212 -6.26 -10.43 20.75
CA ALA A 212 -6.95 -9.20 20.38
C ALA A 212 -8.48 -9.35 20.36
N PHE A 213 -8.98 -10.55 20.13
CA PHE A 213 -10.40 -10.88 20.14
C PHE A 213 -10.92 -11.30 21.52
N ALA A 214 -10.05 -11.42 22.53
CA ALA A 214 -10.48 -11.76 23.89
C ALA A 214 -11.44 -10.68 24.44
N PRO A 215 -12.51 -11.05 25.16
CA PRO A 215 -13.37 -10.10 25.86
C PRO A 215 -12.57 -9.12 26.72
N HIS A 216 -13.01 -7.86 26.79
CA HIS A 216 -12.26 -6.82 27.49
C HIS A 216 -12.17 -7.03 29.01
N ASP A 217 -13.17 -7.67 29.59
CA ASP A 217 -13.29 -7.98 31.01
C ASP A 217 -12.47 -9.21 31.46
N LYS A 218 -11.86 -9.94 30.52
CA LYS A 218 -11.02 -11.10 30.82
C LYS A 218 -9.55 -10.73 30.81
N GLU A 219 -8.89 -10.92 31.96
CA GLU A 219 -7.43 -10.85 32.05
C GLU A 219 -6.81 -12.12 31.47
N VAL A 220 -6.34 -12.03 30.23
CA VAL A 220 -5.65 -13.12 29.52
C VAL A 220 -4.34 -12.62 28.92
N THR A 221 -3.33 -13.49 28.92
CA THR A 221 -2.07 -13.22 28.22
C THR A 221 -2.13 -13.76 26.79
N GLN A 222 -1.25 -13.25 25.93
CA GLN A 222 -1.12 -13.74 24.55
C GLN A 222 -0.71 -15.23 24.46
N ASN A 223 -0.05 -15.76 25.50
CA ASN A 223 0.37 -17.16 25.54
C ASN A 223 -0.78 -18.10 25.92
N ASP A 224 -1.70 -17.64 26.77
CA ASP A 224 -2.77 -18.47 27.34
C ASP A 224 -4.07 -18.43 26.54
N PHE A 225 -4.28 -17.39 25.72
CA PHE A 225 -5.50 -17.24 24.95
C PHE A 225 -5.50 -18.09 23.68
N ARG A 226 -6.61 -18.78 23.42
CA ARG A 226 -6.92 -19.43 22.14
C ARG A 226 -8.31 -19.03 21.69
N LEU A 227 -8.46 -18.75 20.41
CA LEU A 227 -9.71 -18.32 19.81
C LEU A 227 -10.67 -19.50 19.73
N ASP A 228 -11.81 -19.39 20.39
CA ASP A 228 -12.89 -20.36 20.25
C ASP A 228 -13.65 -20.20 18.91
N ASN A 229 -14.34 -21.27 18.52
CA ASN A 229 -15.08 -21.30 17.26
C ASN A 229 -16.24 -20.29 17.22
N GLU A 230 -16.87 -20.01 18.36
CA GLU A 230 -17.98 -19.05 18.44
C GLU A 230 -17.51 -17.63 18.10
N THR A 231 -16.38 -17.21 18.68
CA THR A 231 -15.74 -15.93 18.42
C THR A 231 -15.21 -15.88 16.98
N PHE A 232 -14.64 -16.97 16.47
CA PHE A 232 -14.23 -17.09 15.06
C PHE A 232 -15.39 -16.85 14.09
N GLU A 233 -16.54 -17.47 14.33
CA GLU A 233 -17.76 -17.29 13.53
C GLU A 233 -18.34 -15.87 13.67
N LYS A 234 -18.38 -15.34 14.90
CA LYS A 234 -18.80 -13.96 15.18
C LYS A 234 -17.96 -12.95 14.41
N VAL A 235 -16.64 -13.08 14.43
CA VAL A 235 -15.73 -12.20 13.67
C VAL A 235 -16.04 -12.27 12.18
N ASN A 236 -16.13 -13.47 11.60
CA ASN A 236 -16.41 -13.62 10.17
C ASN A 236 -17.78 -13.05 9.77
N LYS A 237 -18.79 -13.17 10.64
CA LYS A 237 -20.09 -12.53 10.46
C LYS A 237 -19.98 -11.00 10.45
N LEU A 238 -19.30 -10.42 11.45
CA LEU A 238 -19.12 -8.96 11.56
C LEU A 238 -18.36 -8.38 10.36
N LEU A 239 -17.35 -9.10 9.84
CA LEU A 239 -16.60 -8.69 8.66
C LEU A 239 -17.50 -8.51 7.41
N GLN A 240 -18.63 -9.22 7.33
CA GLN A 240 -19.55 -9.09 6.20
C GLN A 240 -20.21 -7.70 6.13
N ASN A 241 -20.30 -6.98 7.25
CA ASN A 241 -20.86 -5.62 7.30
C ASN A 241 -20.05 -4.62 6.46
N TYR A 242 -18.80 -4.93 6.11
CA TYR A 242 -17.95 -4.08 5.28
C TYR A 242 -18.14 -4.28 3.78
N LEU A 243 -18.79 -5.38 3.35
CA LEU A 243 -18.87 -5.74 1.94
C LEU A 243 -19.77 -4.80 1.13
N GLY A 244 -19.53 -4.78 -0.18
CA GLY A 244 -20.27 -3.95 -1.11
C GLY A 244 -19.71 -2.53 -1.20
N THR A 245 -20.48 -1.65 -1.82
CA THR A 245 -20.13 -0.24 -1.96
C THR A 245 -20.69 0.52 -0.77
N LYS A 246 -19.81 1.11 0.04
CA LYS A 246 -20.19 1.91 1.21
C LYS A 246 -19.39 3.20 1.27
N ASN A 247 -19.87 4.13 2.07
CA ASN A 247 -19.19 5.39 2.32
C ASN A 247 -18.24 5.26 3.52
N PHE A 248 -16.94 5.19 3.25
CA PHE A 248 -15.92 4.96 4.28
C PHE A 248 -15.35 6.26 4.87
N HIS A 249 -16.11 7.37 4.89
CA HIS A 249 -15.60 8.67 5.35
C HIS A 249 -15.08 8.68 6.79
N ASN A 250 -15.69 7.89 7.69
CA ASN A 250 -15.21 7.71 9.07
C ASN A 250 -13.95 6.83 9.20
N TYR A 251 -13.63 6.06 8.15
CA TYR A 251 -12.48 5.17 8.09
C TYR A 251 -11.23 5.84 7.52
N THR A 252 -11.21 7.16 7.39
CA THR A 252 -10.03 7.92 6.98
C THR A 252 -10.06 9.29 7.64
N SER A 253 -8.94 10.01 7.58
CA SER A 253 -8.88 11.41 7.99
C SER A 253 -9.30 12.33 6.84
N LYS A 254 -9.76 13.54 7.16
CA LYS A 254 -9.99 14.65 6.22
C LYS A 254 -10.96 14.32 5.06
N LYS A 255 -11.97 13.49 5.31
CA LYS A 255 -13.06 13.20 4.37
C LYS A 255 -14.42 13.46 5.02
N LYS A 256 -15.24 14.22 4.31
CA LYS A 256 -16.64 14.45 4.64
C LYS A 256 -17.50 13.33 4.05
N HIS A 257 -18.66 13.08 4.65
CA HIS A 257 -19.61 12.09 4.13
C HIS A 257 -19.99 12.36 2.67
N ASN A 258 -20.24 13.61 2.29
CA ASN A 258 -20.66 13.94 0.93
C ASN A 258 -19.54 13.85 -0.13
N ASP A 259 -18.29 13.58 0.25
CA ASP A 259 -17.19 13.42 -0.70
C ASP A 259 -17.34 12.08 -1.45
N PRO A 260 -17.61 12.08 -2.78
CA PRO A 260 -17.80 10.84 -3.54
C PRO A 260 -16.56 9.94 -3.51
N SER A 261 -15.38 10.54 -3.30
CA SER A 261 -14.12 9.81 -3.15
C SER A 261 -13.99 9.10 -1.80
N ALA A 262 -14.96 9.16 -0.89
CA ALA A 262 -15.05 8.30 0.29
C ALA A 262 -15.74 6.96 0.00
N ASN A 263 -16.46 6.83 -1.13
CA ASN A 263 -17.11 5.57 -1.51
C ASN A 263 -16.08 4.54 -1.95
N ARG A 264 -16.11 3.36 -1.32
CA ARG A 264 -15.21 2.24 -1.64
C ARG A 264 -15.99 0.95 -1.75
N TYR A 265 -15.48 0.05 -2.58
CA TYR A 265 -16.08 -1.25 -2.85
C TYR A 265 -15.23 -2.38 -2.28
N MET A 266 -15.74 -3.04 -1.26
CA MET A 266 -15.12 -4.23 -0.65
C MET A 266 -15.73 -5.49 -1.26
N LYS A 267 -14.87 -6.35 -1.82
CA LYS A 267 -15.27 -7.60 -2.49
C LYS A 267 -15.37 -8.77 -1.51
N SER A 268 -14.39 -8.89 -0.61
CA SER A 268 -14.39 -9.91 0.45
C SER A 268 -13.60 -9.43 1.65
N PHE A 269 -14.01 -9.87 2.83
CA PHE A 269 -13.27 -9.67 4.07
C PHE A 269 -13.56 -10.85 4.99
N VAL A 270 -12.52 -11.63 5.30
CA VAL A 270 -12.64 -12.89 6.05
C VAL A 270 -11.47 -13.07 7.02
N MET A 271 -11.67 -13.84 8.07
CA MET A 271 -10.62 -14.34 8.93
C MET A 271 -10.29 -15.79 8.55
N GLU A 272 -9.03 -16.06 8.25
CA GLU A 272 -8.53 -17.43 8.03
C GLU A 272 -8.37 -18.16 9.38
N THR A 273 -8.31 -19.49 9.34
CA THR A 273 -8.18 -20.33 10.55
C THR A 273 -6.92 -19.94 11.35
N PRO A 274 -7.03 -19.76 12.67
CA PRO A 274 -5.88 -19.45 13.51
C PRO A 274 -4.77 -20.50 13.47
N PHE A 275 -3.55 -20.09 13.79
CA PHE A 275 -2.39 -20.96 13.90
C PHE A 275 -1.49 -20.51 15.06
N VAL A 276 -0.73 -21.44 15.64
CA VAL A 276 0.18 -21.16 16.76
C VAL A 276 1.62 -21.04 16.26
N LYS A 277 2.33 -20.00 16.71
CA LYS A 277 3.76 -19.81 16.49
C LYS A 277 4.41 -19.31 17.78
N ASN A 278 5.49 -19.96 18.22
CA ASN A 278 6.23 -19.60 19.42
C ASN A 278 5.34 -19.45 20.69
N GLY A 279 4.31 -20.29 20.83
CA GLY A 279 3.40 -20.29 21.98
C GLY A 279 2.22 -19.31 21.88
N VAL A 280 2.27 -18.34 20.97
CA VAL A 280 1.20 -17.37 20.72
C VAL A 280 0.36 -17.80 19.51
N GLU A 281 -0.96 -17.65 19.62
CA GLU A 281 -1.88 -17.93 18.51
C GLU A 281 -2.13 -16.66 17.69
N PHE A 282 -2.07 -16.78 16.37
CA PHE A 282 -2.30 -15.72 15.40
C PHE A 282 -3.42 -16.08 14.44
N ALA A 283 -4.08 -15.07 13.90
CA ALA A 283 -5.03 -15.20 12.79
C ALA A 283 -4.71 -14.20 11.68
N ILE A 284 -5.20 -14.49 10.47
CA ILE A 284 -5.06 -13.63 9.31
C ILE A 284 -6.41 -13.06 8.93
N LEU A 285 -6.56 -11.73 9.01
CA LEU A 285 -7.70 -11.03 8.42
C LEU A 285 -7.35 -10.65 6.97
N LYS A 286 -8.09 -11.18 6.00
CA LYS A 286 -7.82 -10.99 4.57
C LYS A 286 -8.91 -10.17 3.91
N VAL A 287 -8.53 -9.00 3.42
CA VAL A 287 -9.45 -8.05 2.77
C VAL A 287 -9.09 -7.88 1.30
N HIS A 288 -10.09 -8.02 0.43
CA HIS A 288 -9.99 -7.74 -1.01
C HIS A 288 -10.95 -6.59 -1.34
N GLY A 289 -10.38 -5.46 -1.77
CA GLY A 289 -11.14 -4.26 -2.12
C GLY A 289 -10.63 -3.63 -3.41
N GLN A 290 -11.48 -2.87 -4.09
CA GLN A 290 -11.11 -2.16 -5.33
C GLN A 290 -10.01 -1.11 -5.08
N SER A 291 -10.16 -0.34 -4.01
CA SER A 291 -9.21 0.66 -3.55
C SER A 291 -9.39 0.88 -2.06
N PHE A 292 -8.37 1.45 -1.43
CA PHE A 292 -8.35 1.76 0.01
C PHE A 292 -7.87 3.20 0.21
N MET A 293 -8.45 3.89 1.19
CA MET A 293 -7.99 5.20 1.67
C MET A 293 -6.90 5.02 2.73
N LEU A 294 -6.25 6.14 3.07
CA LEU A 294 -5.30 6.19 4.17
C LEU A 294 -5.95 5.67 5.45
N HIS A 295 -5.26 4.78 6.17
CA HIS A 295 -5.71 4.13 7.41
C HIS A 295 -6.99 3.28 7.33
N GLN A 296 -7.64 3.15 6.17
CA GLN A 296 -8.97 2.51 6.06
C GLN A 296 -9.01 1.09 6.64
N ILE A 297 -8.07 0.24 6.24
CA ILE A 297 -8.03 -1.15 6.71
C ILE A 297 -7.79 -1.21 8.23
N ARG A 298 -6.87 -0.39 8.74
CA ARG A 298 -6.55 -0.32 10.17
C ARG A 298 -7.74 0.16 11.00
N LYS A 299 -8.53 1.10 10.50
CA LYS A 299 -9.78 1.53 11.13
C LYS A 299 -10.88 0.48 11.05
N MET A 300 -11.00 -0.24 9.92
CA MET A 300 -11.93 -1.36 9.81
C MET A 300 -11.60 -2.46 10.83
N VAL A 301 -10.32 -2.80 10.99
CA VAL A 301 -9.86 -3.75 12.02
C VAL A 301 -10.11 -3.21 13.42
N GLY A 302 -9.83 -1.93 13.69
CA GLY A 302 -10.08 -1.35 15.00
C GLY A 302 -11.56 -1.36 15.40
N GLY A 303 -12.46 -1.00 14.49
CA GLY A 303 -13.91 -1.07 14.72
C GLY A 303 -14.40 -2.50 14.96
N LEU A 304 -13.88 -3.47 14.21
CA LEU A 304 -14.14 -4.90 14.47
C LEU A 304 -13.73 -5.29 15.89
N LEU A 305 -12.50 -4.94 16.30
CA LEU A 305 -11.99 -5.30 17.63
C LEU A 305 -12.80 -4.65 18.76
N ALA A 306 -13.23 -3.39 18.58
CA ALA A 306 -14.11 -2.73 19.55
C ALA A 306 -15.40 -3.52 19.81
N VAL A 307 -16.05 -4.01 18.75
CA VAL A 307 -17.30 -4.79 18.85
C VAL A 307 -17.05 -6.19 19.40
N VAL A 308 -16.02 -6.88 18.92
CA VAL A 308 -15.74 -8.26 19.35
C VAL A 308 -15.41 -8.33 20.83
N ARG A 309 -14.63 -7.37 21.33
CA ARG A 309 -14.22 -7.25 22.74
C ARG A 309 -15.32 -6.75 23.67
N GLY A 310 -16.48 -6.35 23.13
CA GLY A 310 -17.63 -5.87 23.92
C GLY A 310 -17.53 -4.41 24.38
N LEU A 311 -16.65 -3.60 23.79
CA LEU A 311 -16.54 -2.17 24.11
C LEU A 311 -17.65 -1.34 23.46
N THR A 312 -18.24 -1.85 22.39
CA THR A 312 -19.36 -1.23 21.69
C THR A 312 -20.21 -2.28 20.96
N THR A 313 -21.34 -1.87 20.38
CA THR A 313 -22.27 -2.74 19.66
C THR A 313 -22.00 -2.77 18.16
N GLU A 314 -22.58 -3.75 17.47
CA GLU A 314 -22.51 -3.85 16.01
C GLU A 314 -23.08 -2.61 15.29
N ASP A 315 -23.97 -1.85 15.96
CA ASP A 315 -24.58 -0.64 15.42
C ASP A 315 -23.55 0.44 15.08
N VAL A 316 -22.42 0.50 15.81
CA VAL A 316 -21.36 1.47 15.50
C VAL A 316 -20.80 1.23 14.10
N ILE A 317 -20.61 -0.04 13.69
CA ILE A 317 -20.15 -0.34 12.32
C ILE A 317 -21.21 0.08 11.31
N GLN A 318 -22.49 -0.20 11.56
CA GLN A 318 -23.55 0.16 10.62
C GLN A 318 -23.74 1.68 10.50
N ASN A 319 -23.72 2.39 11.63
CA ASN A 319 -23.86 3.84 11.72
C ASN A 319 -22.63 4.56 11.17
N SER A 320 -21.44 3.97 11.21
CA SER A 320 -20.22 4.58 10.69
C SER A 320 -20.25 4.90 9.18
N PHE A 321 -21.19 4.30 8.42
CA PHE A 321 -21.39 4.58 7.01
C PHE A 321 -22.42 5.68 6.73
N LYS A 322 -23.19 6.11 7.75
CA LYS A 322 -24.18 7.18 7.68
C LYS A 322 -23.49 8.56 7.73
N PRO A 323 -24.24 9.67 7.59
CA PRO A 323 -23.66 11.02 7.60
C PRO A 323 -22.95 11.41 8.89
N GLU A 324 -23.36 10.85 10.02
CA GLU A 324 -22.85 11.18 11.34
C GLU A 324 -21.33 10.89 11.43
N LYS A 325 -20.64 11.79 12.13
CA LYS A 325 -19.22 11.61 12.41
C LYS A 325 -19.08 10.66 13.60
N ILE A 326 -18.33 9.59 13.37
CA ILE A 326 -18.00 8.60 14.39
C ILE A 326 -16.49 8.41 14.33
N THR A 327 -15.84 8.64 15.45
CA THR A 327 -14.42 8.33 15.58
C THR A 327 -14.25 6.81 15.63
N ILE A 328 -13.44 6.27 14.73
CA ILE A 328 -13.18 4.82 14.65
C ILE A 328 -11.73 4.57 15.05
N PRO A 329 -11.46 3.65 16.00
CA PRO A 329 -10.12 3.37 16.48
C PRO A 329 -9.23 2.83 15.35
N ARG A 330 -7.98 3.25 15.30
CA ARG A 330 -6.99 2.85 14.28
C ARG A 330 -6.04 1.80 14.86
N ALA A 331 -6.15 0.55 14.42
CA ALA A 331 -5.26 -0.53 14.84
C ALA A 331 -3.78 -0.25 14.46
N PRO A 332 -2.79 -0.92 15.07
CA PRO A 332 -1.37 -0.79 14.73
C PRO A 332 -1.06 -1.14 13.25
N GLY A 333 0.06 -0.63 12.73
CA GLY A 333 0.48 -0.88 11.35
C GLY A 333 1.24 -2.20 11.14
N LEU A 334 1.88 -2.72 12.19
CA LEU A 334 2.83 -3.85 12.15
C LEU A 334 2.27 -5.10 11.44
N GLY A 335 1.02 -5.48 11.75
CA GLY A 335 0.38 -6.65 11.17
C GLY A 335 -0.07 -6.50 9.70
N LEU A 336 -0.10 -5.28 9.14
CA LEU A 336 -0.65 -5.02 7.82
C LEU A 336 0.38 -5.33 6.71
N MET A 337 -0.05 -6.09 5.70
CA MET A 337 0.78 -6.42 4.55
C MET A 337 -0.03 -6.41 3.24
N LEU A 338 0.53 -5.83 2.19
CA LEU A 338 0.01 -5.95 0.82
C LEU A 338 0.30 -7.36 0.27
N GLU A 339 -0.72 -8.18 0.09
CA GLU A 339 -0.58 -9.55 -0.42
C GLU A 339 -0.58 -9.60 -1.95
N TYR A 340 -1.48 -8.84 -2.59
CA TYR A 340 -1.70 -8.94 -4.05
C TYR A 340 -2.22 -7.64 -4.67
N VAL A 341 -1.79 -7.35 -5.90
CA VAL A 341 -2.28 -6.25 -6.74
C VAL A 341 -2.91 -6.83 -8.00
N HIS A 342 -4.19 -6.54 -8.23
CA HIS A 342 -4.98 -7.17 -9.29
C HIS A 342 -5.02 -6.30 -10.55
N TYR A 343 -4.81 -6.93 -11.71
CA TYR A 343 -4.78 -6.30 -13.04
C TYR A 343 -5.68 -7.03 -14.05
N ASP A 344 -6.78 -7.63 -13.60
CA ASP A 344 -7.70 -8.44 -14.40
C ASP A 344 -8.16 -7.72 -15.67
N ARG A 345 -8.48 -6.42 -15.58
CA ARG A 345 -8.94 -5.62 -16.73
C ARG A 345 -7.81 -5.38 -17.72
N TYR A 346 -6.59 -5.15 -17.23
CA TYR A 346 -5.42 -5.04 -18.11
C TYR A 346 -5.16 -6.38 -18.82
N ASN A 347 -5.19 -7.48 -18.07
CA ASN A 347 -4.97 -8.84 -18.59
C ASN A 347 -6.02 -9.22 -19.64
N PHE A 348 -7.28 -8.85 -19.40
CA PHE A 348 -8.36 -9.05 -20.37
C PHE A 348 -8.14 -8.25 -21.66
N ARG A 349 -7.68 -7.00 -21.56
CA ARG A 349 -7.52 -6.10 -22.71
C ARG A 349 -6.28 -6.40 -23.55
N TYR A 350 -5.15 -6.70 -22.91
CA TYR A 350 -3.84 -6.78 -23.58
C TYR A 350 -3.18 -8.15 -23.49
N GLY A 351 -3.57 -8.99 -22.53
CA GLY A 351 -2.89 -10.26 -22.26
C GLY A 351 -3.03 -11.35 -23.32
N SER A 352 -3.73 -11.07 -24.43
CA SER A 352 -3.92 -11.97 -25.56
C SER A 352 -3.60 -11.29 -26.91
N ASP A 353 -2.94 -10.13 -26.90
CA ASP A 353 -2.66 -9.36 -28.13
C ASP A 353 -1.39 -9.80 -28.89
N GLY A 354 -0.69 -10.82 -28.37
CA GLY A 354 0.54 -11.37 -28.95
C GLY A 354 1.79 -10.53 -28.71
N VAL A 355 1.68 -9.37 -28.06
CA VAL A 355 2.79 -8.43 -27.81
C VAL A 355 3.01 -8.21 -26.31
N HIS A 356 1.95 -8.18 -25.51
CA HIS A 356 2.01 -7.93 -24.07
C HIS A 356 1.66 -9.17 -23.27
N GLU A 357 2.38 -9.36 -22.18
CA GLU A 357 2.13 -10.46 -21.26
C GLU A 357 1.02 -10.11 -20.27
N LYS A 358 0.33 -11.14 -19.77
CA LYS A 358 -0.54 -11.00 -18.61
C LYS A 358 0.30 -10.67 -17.38
N LEU A 359 -0.18 -9.72 -16.59
CA LEU A 359 0.35 -9.38 -15.27
C LEU A 359 -0.18 -10.37 -14.22
N THR A 360 0.05 -11.65 -14.47
CA THR A 360 0.03 -12.72 -13.46
C THR A 360 1.48 -13.02 -13.08
N TRP A 361 1.70 -13.64 -11.91
CA TRP A 361 3.05 -13.86 -11.39
C TRP A 361 3.18 -15.25 -10.76
N ASP A 362 2.41 -16.20 -11.29
CA ASP A 362 2.30 -17.57 -10.77
C ASP A 362 3.65 -18.29 -10.81
N GLU A 363 4.50 -17.93 -11.78
CA GLU A 363 5.86 -18.46 -11.94
C GLU A 363 6.81 -18.12 -10.78
N TYR A 364 6.49 -17.08 -9.99
CA TYR A 364 7.29 -16.65 -8.83
C TYR A 364 6.65 -17.04 -7.50
N GLU A 365 5.55 -17.79 -7.49
CA GLU A 365 4.76 -18.05 -6.28
C GLU A 365 5.60 -18.68 -5.17
N ASP A 366 6.40 -19.70 -5.49
CA ASP A 366 7.26 -20.37 -4.50
C ASP A 366 8.32 -19.42 -3.91
N GLN A 367 8.88 -18.53 -4.73
CA GLN A 367 9.86 -17.53 -4.27
C GLN A 367 9.20 -16.48 -3.38
N ILE A 368 7.98 -16.05 -3.72
CA ILE A 368 7.22 -15.08 -2.93
C ILE A 368 6.83 -15.68 -1.59
N GLN A 369 6.39 -16.94 -1.55
CA GLN A 369 6.08 -17.61 -0.29
C GLN A 369 7.33 -17.80 0.57
N ALA A 370 8.44 -18.27 -0.01
CA ALA A 370 9.70 -18.38 0.70
C ALA A 370 10.17 -17.03 1.26
N PHE A 371 9.98 -15.94 0.51
CA PHE A 371 10.31 -14.59 0.98
C PHE A 371 9.42 -14.15 2.14
N LYS A 372 8.11 -14.41 2.08
CA LYS A 372 7.17 -14.11 3.17
C LYS A 372 7.55 -14.87 4.44
N GLU A 373 7.81 -16.17 4.32
CA GLU A 373 8.19 -17.06 5.42
C GLU A 373 9.55 -16.70 6.03
N LYS A 374 10.48 -16.16 5.24
CA LYS A 374 11.83 -15.81 5.69
C LYS A 374 11.93 -14.40 6.27
N TYR A 375 11.31 -13.41 5.63
CA TYR A 375 11.58 -11.99 5.91
C TYR A 375 10.38 -11.19 6.42
N ILE A 376 9.14 -11.56 6.07
CA ILE A 376 7.96 -10.76 6.45
C ILE A 376 7.30 -11.32 7.71
N PHE A 377 6.83 -12.57 7.68
CA PHE A 377 6.08 -13.14 8.79
C PHE A 377 6.89 -13.26 10.09
N PRO A 378 8.15 -13.72 10.07
CA PRO A 378 8.96 -13.74 11.30
C PRO A 378 9.11 -12.35 11.89
N THR A 379 9.39 -11.33 11.07
CA THR A 379 9.53 -9.94 11.54
C THR A 379 8.26 -9.44 12.23
N ILE A 380 7.08 -9.70 11.66
CA ILE A 380 5.81 -9.29 12.27
C ILE A 380 5.54 -10.07 13.57
N ILE A 381 5.72 -11.38 13.55
CA ILE A 381 5.43 -12.27 14.68
C ILE A 381 6.38 -12.00 15.85
N ASP A 382 7.67 -11.97 15.59
CA ASP A 382 8.69 -11.81 16.62
C ASP A 382 8.60 -10.42 17.26
N LYS A 383 8.35 -9.36 16.47
CA LYS A 383 8.10 -8.02 17.01
C LYS A 383 6.83 -7.95 17.83
N GLU A 384 5.74 -8.57 17.37
CA GLU A 384 4.50 -8.59 18.15
C GLU A 384 4.70 -9.31 19.49
N ILE A 385 5.46 -10.41 19.52
CA ILE A 385 5.78 -11.14 20.76
C ILE A 385 6.68 -10.31 21.69
N GLN A 386 7.67 -9.60 21.14
CA GLN A 386 8.66 -8.84 21.92
C GLN A 386 8.13 -7.50 22.42
N GLU A 387 7.48 -6.74 21.55
CA GLU A 387 7.03 -5.36 21.80
C GLU A 387 5.58 -5.31 22.33
N GLU A 388 4.82 -6.40 22.17
CA GLU A 388 3.40 -6.50 22.54
C GLU A 388 2.55 -5.32 22.01
N ALA A 389 2.86 -4.83 20.82
CA ALA A 389 2.29 -3.62 20.24
C ALA A 389 0.74 -3.65 20.17
N MET A 390 0.14 -4.81 19.83
CA MET A 390 -1.30 -4.98 19.85
C MET A 390 -1.86 -4.90 21.27
N ILE A 391 -1.25 -5.58 22.24
CA ILE A 391 -1.70 -5.55 23.65
C ILE A 391 -1.61 -4.14 24.21
N TYR A 392 -0.50 -3.44 23.97
CA TYR A 392 -0.32 -2.05 24.37
C TYR A 392 -1.43 -1.17 23.79
N TRP A 393 -1.70 -1.29 22.50
CA TRP A 393 -2.76 -0.53 21.83
C TRP A 393 -4.16 -0.85 22.38
N LEU A 394 -4.46 -2.14 22.63
CA LEU A 394 -5.73 -2.58 23.20
C LEU A 394 -5.98 -1.98 24.58
N LYS A 395 -4.97 -2.03 25.46
CA LYS A 395 -5.06 -1.51 26.83
C LYS A 395 -5.09 0.02 26.88
N ASN A 396 -4.28 0.68 26.07
CA ASN A 396 -4.03 2.11 26.24
C ASN A 396 -4.83 3.02 25.31
N LYS A 397 -5.19 2.54 24.12
CA LYS A 397 -5.87 3.35 23.10
C LYS A 397 -7.30 2.85 22.86
N LEU A 398 -7.50 1.54 22.67
CA LEU A 398 -8.83 1.02 22.37
C LEU A 398 -9.79 1.09 23.56
N ALA A 399 -9.33 0.69 24.76
CA ALA A 399 -10.16 0.68 25.97
C ALA A 399 -10.62 2.09 26.41
N ARG A 400 -9.89 3.15 26.03
CA ARG A 400 -10.19 4.54 26.36
C ARG A 400 -10.93 5.29 25.24
N HIS A 401 -11.28 4.60 24.16
CA HIS A 401 -11.89 5.21 22.99
C HIS A 401 -13.36 5.53 23.25
N ALA A 402 -13.78 6.79 23.04
CA ALA A 402 -15.19 7.18 23.10
C ALA A 402 -15.90 6.79 21.79
N TYR A 403 -17.07 6.19 21.88
CA TYR A 403 -17.86 5.74 20.72
C TYR A 403 -19.12 6.58 20.48
N ASP A 404 -19.18 7.76 21.11
CA ASP A 404 -20.29 8.68 21.02
C ASP A 404 -20.32 9.39 19.66
N LEU A 405 -21.50 9.92 19.31
CA LEU A 405 -21.64 10.78 18.14
C LEU A 405 -20.93 12.10 18.45
N ASP A 406 -20.06 12.57 17.56
CA ASP A 406 -19.45 13.90 17.71
C ASP A 406 -20.55 14.96 17.54
N GLU A 407 -21.20 15.35 18.64
CA GLU A 407 -22.09 16.51 18.69
C GLU A 407 -21.21 17.76 18.60
N GLU A 408 -21.08 18.29 17.37
CA GLU A 408 -20.57 19.63 17.06
C GLU A 408 -19.23 20.04 17.72
N ASN A 409 -18.10 19.70 17.07
CA ASN A 409 -16.92 20.57 17.08
C ASN A 409 -16.62 21.01 15.65
N GLU A 410 -17.31 22.05 15.21
CA GLU A 410 -16.99 22.81 14.00
C GLU A 410 -15.75 23.72 14.18
N SER A 411 -15.10 23.67 15.36
CA SER A 411 -13.93 24.48 15.74
C SER A 411 -12.57 23.85 15.37
N ASP A 412 -12.48 22.56 15.04
CA ASP A 412 -11.20 21.89 14.72
C ASP A 412 -10.78 22.04 13.24
N LEU A 413 -11.40 22.96 12.50
CA LEU A 413 -11.00 23.29 11.13
C LEU A 413 -9.91 24.37 11.05
N GLU A 414 -9.53 25.00 12.18
CA GLU A 414 -8.49 26.06 12.20
C GLU A 414 -7.34 25.85 13.20
N SER A 415 -7.35 24.84 14.06
CA SER A 415 -6.20 24.48 14.91
C SER A 415 -5.47 23.26 14.34
N GLY A 416 -4.48 23.51 13.47
CA GLY A 416 -3.42 22.54 13.24
C GLY A 416 -2.62 22.34 14.53
N GLY A 417 -2.80 21.20 15.18
CA GLY A 417 -2.06 20.81 16.37
C GLY A 417 -2.04 19.28 16.51
N GLU A 418 -0.85 18.72 16.30
CA GLU A 418 -0.37 17.44 16.85
C GLU A 418 -1.21 16.19 16.50
N ASP A 419 -1.03 15.71 15.27
CA ASP A 419 -1.12 14.27 15.04
C ASP A 419 0.01 13.61 15.85
N ASP A 420 -0.33 12.90 16.93
CA ASP A 420 0.57 12.06 17.73
C ASP A 420 1.31 11.04 16.83
N ASP A 421 2.49 11.43 16.36
CA ASP A 421 3.58 10.58 15.88
C ASP A 421 4.47 10.16 17.07
N ASP A 422 3.88 9.81 18.22
CA ASP A 422 4.60 9.28 19.39
C ASP A 422 4.95 7.80 19.20
N ASP A 423 5.98 7.55 18.39
CA ASP A 423 6.92 6.42 18.50
C ASP A 423 8.34 7.02 18.48
N ASP A 424 8.61 8.01 19.35
CA ASP A 424 9.86 8.77 19.42
C ASP A 424 10.65 8.36 20.69
N GLU A 425 11.42 7.26 20.61
CA GLU A 425 12.52 7.01 21.55
C GLU A 425 13.72 7.87 21.13
N LYS A 426 13.80 9.10 21.65
CA LYS A 426 15.00 9.95 21.52
C LYS A 426 16.05 9.56 22.56
N VAL A 427 17.06 8.81 22.12
CA VAL A 427 18.36 8.76 22.80
C VAL A 427 19.03 10.12 22.63
N ARG A 428 19.01 10.95 23.68
CA ARG A 428 19.67 12.25 23.72
C ARG A 428 21.15 12.06 24.10
N CYS A 429 22.05 12.24 23.14
CA CYS A 429 23.46 12.51 23.43
C CYS A 429 23.60 13.92 23.99
N GLU A 430 23.98 14.03 25.27
CA GLU A 430 24.32 15.28 25.93
C GLU A 430 25.62 15.84 25.33
N LYS A 431 25.56 17.06 24.80
CA LYS A 431 26.72 17.94 24.62
C LYS A 431 26.56 19.07 25.62
N ASN A 432 27.43 19.08 26.62
CA ASN A 432 27.56 20.16 27.58
C ASN A 432 28.23 21.35 26.88
N ASN A 433 27.59 22.52 26.96
CA ASN A 433 28.20 23.83 26.77
C ASN A 433 27.79 24.66 27.98
N ASP A 434 28.69 24.78 28.95
CA ASP A 434 28.59 25.77 30.01
C ASP A 434 29.67 26.82 29.73
N ASP A 435 29.21 28.03 29.39
CA ASP A 435 29.99 29.27 29.51
C ASP A 435 29.22 30.15 30.50
N GLU A 436 29.74 30.32 31.73
CA GLU A 436 29.45 31.51 32.54
C GLU A 436 30.72 32.04 33.22
N GLU A 437 30.87 33.34 33.05
CA GLU A 437 31.95 34.24 33.45
C GLU A 437 31.95 34.51 34.96
N CYS A 438 33.12 34.54 35.60
CA CYS A 438 33.30 35.17 36.91
C CYS A 438 34.58 36.04 36.93
N LYS A 439 34.39 37.28 37.39
CA LYS A 439 35.34 38.41 37.34
C LYS A 439 36.40 38.39 38.46
N SER A 440 37.48 39.13 38.18
CA SER A 440 38.38 39.87 39.08
C SER A 440 39.39 39.06 39.92
N ASN A 441 40.71 39.25 39.71
CA ASN A 441 41.53 40.36 40.21
C ASN A 441 43.03 40.17 39.91
N GLU A 442 43.68 41.31 39.63
CA GLU A 442 45.08 41.72 39.86
C GLU A 442 46.15 40.67 40.23
N ASN A 443 47.20 40.54 39.40
CA ASN A 443 48.53 41.13 39.65
C ASN A 443 49.61 40.69 38.65
N LYS A 444 50.24 41.72 38.03
CA LYS A 444 51.68 41.96 37.91
C LYS A 444 52.68 40.86 37.49
N VAL A 445 53.42 41.23 36.43
CA VAL A 445 54.90 41.25 36.29
C VAL A 445 55.53 40.17 35.39
N GLU A 446 56.05 40.69 34.26
CA GLU A 446 57.34 40.45 33.60
C GLU A 446 57.83 38.99 33.46
N ASN A 447 58.15 38.54 32.24
CA ASN A 447 59.36 38.93 31.52
C ASN A 447 59.46 38.27 30.14
N VAL A 448 60.10 39.03 29.26
CA VAL A 448 60.44 38.78 27.86
C VAL A 448 61.60 37.79 27.74
N LYS A 449 61.64 36.99 26.65
CA LYS A 449 62.87 36.80 25.86
C LYS A 449 62.61 36.22 24.46
N ILE A 450 62.81 37.13 23.50
CA ILE A 450 63.39 37.02 22.14
C ILE A 450 62.64 36.16 21.12
#